data_AF-A0A645IZF9-F1
#
_entry.id   AF-A0A645IZF9-F1
#
_cell.length_a   1.000
_cell.length_b   1.000
_cell.length_c   1.000
_cell.angle_alpha   90.00
_cell.angle_beta   90.00
_cell.angle_gamma   90.00
#
_symmetry.space_group_name_H-M   'P 1'
#
loop_
_entity.id
_entity.type
_entity.pdbx_description
1 polymer ?
#
loop_
_entity_poly.entity_id
_entity_poly.type
_entity_poly.pdbx_seq_one_letter_code
_entity_poly.pdbx_strand_id
1 'polypeptide(L)'
;MYFYKPVDGKLFIGPVWDYDMAFGLYELKHDNKWKIKNSPWIDRLFDDRYFVDKLKERWVYLYTNRQKILDFIDSSAEELKYSQAKNHAIWQSTYKSEQISDYSKAVKDLKDFIVNRMEWLNVAIMDL
;
A
#
# COMPACT_ATOMS: atom_id res chain seq x y z
N MET A 1 -13.54 -3.19 0.05
CA MET A 1 -13.41 -2.50 1.35
C MET A 1 -14.68 -2.75 2.15
N TYR A 2 -14.56 -3.12 3.42
CA TYR A 2 -15.72 -3.40 4.28
C TYR A 2 -16.15 -2.15 5.05
N PHE A 3 -17.45 -1.95 5.23
CA PHE A 3 -18.02 -0.88 6.04
C PHE A 3 -18.82 -1.52 7.17
N TYR A 4 -18.67 -1.01 8.39
CA TYR A 4 -19.46 -1.46 9.53
C TYR A 4 -19.91 -0.31 10.41
N LYS A 5 -21.04 -0.50 11.08
CA LYS A 5 -21.62 0.48 12.00
C LYS A 5 -22.09 -0.24 13.26
N PRO A 6 -21.47 -0.01 14.42
CA PRO A 6 -22.00 -0.45 15.70
C PRO A 6 -23.38 0.17 15.98
N VAL A 7 -24.19 -0.51 16.80
CA VAL A 7 -25.46 0.04 17.30
C VAL A 7 -25.16 1.39 17.99
N ASP A 8 -25.91 2.42 17.61
CA ASP A 8 -25.75 3.81 18.06
C ASP A 8 -24.34 4.43 17.87
N GLY A 9 -23.47 3.78 17.11
CA GLY A 9 -22.12 4.24 16.78
C GLY A 9 -21.99 4.95 15.44
N LYS A 10 -20.79 5.43 15.16
CA LYS A 10 -20.39 6.00 13.86
C LYS A 10 -20.22 4.89 12.81
N LEU A 11 -20.25 5.29 11.53
CA LEU A 11 -19.84 4.43 10.43
C LEU A 11 -18.30 4.32 10.41
N PHE A 12 -17.80 3.11 10.22
CA PHE A 12 -16.38 2.81 10.11
C PHE A 12 -16.08 2.16 8.76
N ILE A 13 -14.85 2.39 8.29
CA ILE A 13 -14.32 1.83 7.05
C ILE A 13 -13.14 0.93 7.42
N GLY A 14 -13.27 -0.36 7.15
CA GLY A 14 -12.28 -1.38 7.48
C GLY A 14 -12.88 -2.66 8.06
N PRO A 15 -12.12 -3.76 8.14
CA PRO A 15 -10.71 -3.86 7.76
C PRO A 15 -10.50 -3.78 6.23
N VAL A 16 -9.27 -3.47 5.83
CA VAL A 16 -8.85 -3.54 4.43
C VAL A 16 -8.73 -5.01 3.99
N TRP A 17 -9.01 -5.29 2.71
CA TRP A 17 -9.00 -6.64 2.13
C TRP A 17 -8.58 -6.54 0.65
N ASP A 18 -7.95 -7.60 0.12
CA ASP A 18 -7.58 -7.77 -1.30
C ASP A 18 -6.56 -6.73 -1.83
N TYR A 19 -5.33 -6.81 -1.33
CA TYR A 19 -4.20 -5.92 -1.69
C TYR A 19 -3.05 -6.66 -2.39
N ASP A 20 -3.30 -7.87 -2.89
CA ASP A 20 -2.34 -8.67 -3.66
C ASP A 20 -1.95 -8.01 -5.00
N MET A 21 -2.83 -7.18 -5.57
CA MET A 21 -2.56 -6.35 -6.75
C MET A 21 -2.04 -4.93 -6.43
N ALA A 22 -1.66 -4.66 -5.18
CA ALA A 22 -1.12 -3.36 -4.81
C ALA A 22 0.37 -3.22 -5.19
N PHE A 23 0.96 -2.09 -4.80
CA PHE A 23 2.41 -1.85 -4.86
C PHE A 23 3.07 -1.93 -6.25
N GLY A 24 2.34 -1.53 -7.30
CA GLY A 24 2.91 -1.45 -8.65
C GLY A 24 2.99 -2.79 -9.37
N LEU A 25 2.36 -3.84 -8.82
CA LEU A 25 2.11 -5.08 -9.55
C LEU A 25 1.05 -4.81 -10.65
N TYR A 26 1.24 -5.37 -11.85
CA TYR A 26 0.38 -5.20 -13.04
C TYR A 26 0.38 -3.78 -13.67
N GLU A 27 -0.71 -3.41 -14.37
CA GLU A 27 -0.87 -2.15 -15.14
C GLU A 27 -0.92 -0.88 -14.27
N LEU A 28 -0.91 -1.03 -12.94
CA LEU A 28 -0.88 0.08 -11.98
C LEU A 28 0.55 0.59 -11.77
N LYS A 29 1.23 0.88 -12.89
CA LYS A 29 2.54 1.53 -12.92
C LYS A 29 2.50 2.83 -12.12
N HIS A 30 3.66 3.23 -11.59
CA HIS A 30 3.90 4.49 -10.88
C HIS A 30 3.19 5.67 -11.56
N ASP A 31 1.97 5.98 -11.13
CA ASP A 31 1.31 7.22 -11.41
C ASP A 31 1.29 8.04 -10.13
N ASN A 32 1.88 9.22 -10.22
CA ASN A 32 1.90 10.21 -9.16
C ASN A 32 0.52 10.89 -9.06
N LYS A 33 -0.50 10.08 -8.76
CA LYS A 33 -1.92 10.44 -8.71
C LYS A 33 -2.58 9.91 -7.45
N TRP A 34 -3.62 10.60 -6.99
CA TRP A 34 -4.48 10.12 -5.92
C TRP A 34 -5.31 8.92 -6.38
N LYS A 35 -5.38 7.88 -5.54
CA LYS A 35 -6.17 6.67 -5.86
C LYS A 35 -7.61 6.72 -5.34
N ILE A 36 -7.82 7.32 -4.17
CA ILE A 36 -9.14 7.34 -3.51
C ILE A 36 -9.67 8.75 -3.21
N LYS A 37 -8.84 9.79 -3.34
CA LYS A 37 -9.21 11.16 -2.95
C LYS A 37 -10.47 11.65 -3.68
N ASN A 38 -10.62 11.27 -4.95
CA ASN A 38 -11.74 11.72 -5.79
C ASN A 38 -12.89 10.70 -5.83
N SER A 39 -12.87 9.69 -4.98
CA SER A 39 -13.97 8.74 -4.88
C SER A 39 -15.16 9.38 -4.17
N PRO A 40 -16.41 9.04 -4.55
CA PRO A 40 -17.59 9.50 -3.83
C PRO A 40 -17.46 9.23 -2.32
N TRP A 41 -17.98 10.14 -1.50
CA TRP A 41 -17.92 10.13 -0.03
C TRP A 41 -16.56 10.47 0.57
N ILE A 42 -15.45 10.14 -0.10
CA ILE A 42 -14.10 10.44 0.37
C ILE A 42 -13.69 11.86 -0.03
N ASP A 43 -14.05 12.29 -1.23
CA ASP A 43 -13.77 13.63 -1.74
C ASP A 43 -14.24 14.74 -0.78
N ARG A 44 -15.47 14.64 -0.26
CA ARG A 44 -16.04 15.60 0.69
C ARG A 44 -15.30 15.69 2.01
N LEU A 45 -14.56 14.65 2.42
CA LEU A 45 -13.76 14.71 3.64
C LEU A 45 -12.60 15.70 3.48
N PHE A 46 -12.08 15.89 2.28
CA PHE A 46 -10.97 16.82 2.02
C PHE A 46 -11.40 18.30 2.06
N ASP A 47 -12.70 18.59 2.08
CA ASP A 47 -13.20 19.95 2.29
C ASP A 47 -13.26 20.33 3.78
N ASP A 48 -13.12 19.35 4.69
CA ASP A 48 -13.08 19.57 6.14
C ASP A 48 -11.63 19.73 6.62
N ARG A 49 -11.29 20.93 7.11
CA ARG A 49 -9.96 21.23 7.62
C ARG A 49 -9.53 20.31 8.76
N TYR A 50 -10.44 19.93 9.65
CA TYR A 50 -10.12 19.04 10.75
C TYR A 50 -9.72 17.64 10.26
N PHE A 51 -10.40 17.15 9.22
CA PHE A 51 -10.02 15.89 8.58
C PHE A 51 -8.64 16.00 7.91
N VAL A 52 -8.39 17.07 7.15
CA VAL A 52 -7.10 17.28 6.47
C VAL A 52 -5.95 17.36 7.48
N ASP A 53 -6.12 18.09 8.59
CA ASP A 53 -5.12 18.18 9.66
C ASP A 53 -4.83 16.79 10.26
N LYS A 54 -5.87 15.97 10.48
CA LYS A 54 -5.71 14.59 10.97
C LYS A 54 -5.03 13.67 9.96
N LEU A 55 -5.31 13.84 8.67
CA LEU A 55 -4.62 13.12 7.59
C LEU A 55 -3.13 13.47 7.58
N LYS A 56 -2.78 14.76 7.66
CA LYS A 56 -1.39 15.23 7.73
C LYS A 56 -0.66 14.67 8.95
N GLU A 57 -1.28 14.74 10.14
CA GLU A 57 -0.74 14.18 11.39
C GLU A 57 -0.45 12.68 11.24
N ARG A 58 -1.43 11.92 10.74
CA ARG A 58 -1.26 10.47 10.52
C ARG A 58 -0.18 10.18 9.48
N TRP A 59 -0.10 10.97 8.42
CA TRP A 59 0.91 10.79 7.39
C TRP A 59 2.32 11.04 7.92
N VAL A 60 2.56 12.11 8.67
CA VAL A 60 3.87 12.40 9.27
C VAL A 60 4.35 11.22 10.13
N TYR A 61 3.45 10.63 10.93
CA TYR A 61 3.78 9.43 11.70
C TYR A 61 4.23 8.27 10.78
N LEU A 62 3.45 7.94 9.74
CA LEU A 62 3.75 6.84 8.81
C LEU A 62 5.06 7.10 8.06
N TYR A 63 5.27 8.31 7.56
CA TYR A 63 6.46 8.71 6.82
C TYR A 63 7.73 8.67 7.68
N THR A 64 7.64 9.15 8.92
CA THR A 64 8.76 9.09 9.88
C THR A 64 9.11 7.65 10.26
N ASN A 65 8.11 6.76 10.29
CA ASN A 65 8.29 5.34 10.62
C ASN A 65 8.48 4.45 9.38
N ARG A 66 8.69 5.00 8.18
CA ARG A 66 8.77 4.22 6.93
C ARG A 66 9.83 3.11 6.96
N GLN A 67 10.90 3.30 7.72
CA GLN A 67 11.94 2.28 7.87
C GLN A 67 11.37 0.98 8.45
N LYS A 68 10.41 1.05 9.39
CA LYS A 68 9.75 -0.15 9.95
C LYS A 68 9.01 -0.96 8.88
N ILE A 69 8.50 -0.31 7.84
CA ILE A 69 7.85 -0.98 6.70
C ILE A 69 8.90 -1.69 5.86
N LEU A 70 10.04 -1.04 5.59
CA LEU A 70 11.15 -1.63 4.84
C LEU A 70 11.78 -2.81 5.59
N ASP A 71 11.99 -2.67 6.90
CA ASP A 71 12.52 -3.73 7.75
C ASP A 71 11.56 -4.92 7.82
N PHE A 72 10.25 -4.66 7.88
CA PHE A 72 9.23 -5.70 7.81
C PHE A 72 9.32 -6.48 6.50
N ILE A 73 9.43 -5.78 5.35
CA ILE A 73 9.60 -6.41 4.04
C ILE A 73 10.87 -7.26 4.01
N ASP A 74 12.00 -6.76 4.51
CA ASP A 74 13.26 -7.50 4.52
C ASP A 74 13.15 -8.76 5.41
N SER A 75 12.52 -8.64 6.58
CA SER A 75 12.32 -9.78 7.50
C SER A 75 11.40 -10.85 6.91
N SER A 76 10.26 -10.46 6.31
CA SER A 76 9.37 -11.38 5.61
C SER A 76 10.04 -12.00 4.39
N ALA A 77 10.86 -11.23 3.67
CA ALA A 77 11.57 -11.72 2.51
C ALA A 77 12.53 -12.85 2.89
N GLU A 78 13.25 -12.67 3.99
CA GLU A 78 14.17 -13.67 4.54
C GLU A 78 13.42 -14.92 5.04
N GLU A 79 12.30 -14.75 5.74
CA GLU A 79 11.45 -15.86 6.22
C GLU A 79 10.93 -16.72 5.06
N LEU A 80 10.51 -16.07 3.96
CA LEU A 80 9.87 -16.74 2.82
C LEU A 80 10.86 -17.27 1.76
N LYS A 81 12.16 -16.99 1.87
CA LYS A 81 13.15 -17.23 0.80
C LYS A 81 13.16 -18.66 0.24
N TYR A 82 12.92 -19.66 1.09
CA TYR A 82 12.90 -21.07 0.68
C TYR A 82 11.52 -21.56 0.25
N SER A 83 10.45 -21.12 0.92
CA SER A 83 9.08 -21.54 0.61
C SER A 83 8.63 -21.00 -0.74
N GLN A 84 8.98 -19.75 -1.07
CA GLN A 84 8.69 -19.15 -2.37
C GLN A 84 9.33 -19.95 -3.53
N ALA A 85 10.58 -20.38 -3.38
CA ALA A 85 11.29 -21.15 -4.40
C ALA A 85 10.66 -22.52 -4.63
N LYS A 86 10.30 -23.22 -3.55
CA LYS A 86 9.58 -24.51 -3.64
C LYS A 86 8.21 -24.33 -4.27
N ASN A 87 7.48 -23.29 -3.88
CA ASN A 87 6.18 -22.98 -4.45
C ASN A 87 6.27 -22.71 -5.96
N HIS A 88 7.25 -21.91 -6.38
CA HIS A 88 7.52 -21.63 -7.79
C HIS A 88 7.87 -22.92 -8.55
N ALA A 89 8.69 -23.80 -7.99
CA ALA A 89 9.05 -25.07 -8.64
C ALA A 89 7.86 -26.03 -8.83
N ILE A 90 6.92 -26.07 -7.88
CA ILE A 90 5.72 -26.94 -7.94
C ILE A 90 4.71 -26.39 -8.95
N TRP A 91 4.37 -25.11 -8.81
CA TRP A 91 3.24 -24.53 -9.54
C TRP A 91 3.66 -23.82 -10.82
N GLN A 92 4.96 -23.69 -11.08
CA GLN A 92 5.56 -23.04 -12.26
C GLN A 92 4.94 -21.68 -12.58
N SER A 93 4.54 -20.93 -11.54
CA SER A 93 3.76 -19.69 -11.62
C SER A 93 2.70 -19.73 -12.72
N THR A 94 1.65 -20.54 -12.55
CA THR A 94 0.46 -20.51 -13.44
C THR A 94 -0.34 -19.22 -13.36
N TYR A 95 -0.06 -18.35 -12.38
CA TYR A 95 -0.49 -16.96 -12.40
C TYR A 95 0.38 -16.22 -13.40
N LYS A 96 -0.25 -15.49 -14.35
CA LYS A 96 0.39 -14.60 -15.34
C LYS A 96 1.20 -13.44 -14.73
N SER A 97 1.84 -13.64 -13.59
CA SER A 97 2.95 -12.85 -13.09
C SER A 97 4.25 -13.40 -13.69
N GLU A 98 4.42 -13.30 -15.01
CA GLU A 98 5.73 -13.46 -15.68
C GLU A 98 6.77 -12.43 -15.15
N GLN A 99 6.37 -11.53 -14.24
CA GLN A 99 7.19 -10.43 -13.72
C GLN A 99 8.07 -10.80 -12.51
N ILE A 100 7.83 -11.93 -11.81
CA ILE A 100 8.62 -12.33 -10.64
C ILE A 100 9.30 -13.68 -10.91
N SER A 101 10.22 -13.70 -11.88
CA SER A 101 11.16 -14.82 -12.03
C SER A 101 12.35 -14.71 -11.06
N ASP A 102 12.58 -13.51 -10.52
CA ASP A 102 13.65 -13.19 -9.57
C ASP A 102 13.05 -12.62 -8.28
N TYR A 103 13.12 -13.41 -7.22
CA TYR A 103 12.60 -13.05 -5.90
C TYR A 103 13.28 -11.82 -5.30
N SER A 104 14.61 -11.74 -5.41
CA SER A 104 15.37 -10.60 -4.89
C SER A 104 15.05 -9.32 -5.66
N LYS A 105 14.80 -9.43 -6.97
CA LYS A 105 14.30 -8.31 -7.77
C LYS A 105 12.91 -7.88 -7.30
N ALA A 106 11.97 -8.80 -7.10
CA ALA A 106 10.62 -8.45 -6.65
C ALA A 106 10.60 -7.76 -5.29
N VAL A 107 11.43 -8.21 -4.34
CA VAL A 107 11.60 -7.54 -3.04
C VAL A 107 12.13 -6.11 -3.23
N LYS A 108 13.11 -5.93 -4.11
CA LYS A 108 13.65 -4.60 -4.45
C LYS A 108 12.58 -3.70 -5.08
N ASP A 109 11.88 -4.19 -6.09
CA ASP A 109 10.84 -3.43 -6.81
C ASP A 109 9.71 -2.99 -5.85
N LEU A 110 9.30 -3.85 -4.92
CA LEU A 110 8.33 -3.52 -3.87
C LEU A 110 8.82 -2.37 -2.98
N LYS A 111 10.07 -2.44 -2.51
CA LYS A 111 10.68 -1.39 -1.68
C LYS A 111 10.78 -0.07 -2.45
N ASP A 112 11.25 -0.12 -3.71
CA ASP A 112 11.36 1.05 -4.57
C ASP A 112 9.99 1.68 -4.84
N PHE A 113 8.96 0.86 -5.07
CA PHE A 113 7.59 1.35 -5.19
C PHE A 113 7.13 2.10 -3.95
N ILE A 114 7.29 1.50 -2.78
CA ILE A 114 6.86 2.10 -1.51
C ILE A 114 7.60 3.41 -1.27
N VAL A 115 8.93 3.42 -1.41
CA VAL A 115 9.73 4.64 -1.20
C VAL A 115 9.28 5.75 -2.14
N ASN A 116 9.26 5.49 -3.46
CA ASN A 116 8.87 6.50 -4.45
C ASN A 116 7.45 7.01 -4.21
N ARG A 117 6.53 6.11 -3.84
CA ARG A 117 5.15 6.48 -3.55
C ARG A 117 5.02 7.32 -2.29
N MET A 118 5.82 7.02 -1.26
CA MET A 118 5.86 7.80 -0.02
C MET A 118 6.45 9.19 -0.25
N GLU A 119 7.48 9.34 -1.09
CA GLU A 119 8.01 10.66 -1.45
C GLU A 119 6.95 11.52 -2.16
N TRP A 120 6.24 10.94 -3.14
CA TRP A 120 5.16 11.66 -3.80
C TRP A 120 4.03 12.04 -2.85
N LEU A 121 3.57 11.09 -2.01
CA LEU A 121 2.52 11.35 -1.03
C LEU A 121 2.94 12.39 0.00
N ASN A 122 4.22 12.46 0.36
CA ASN A 122 4.72 13.45 1.30
C ASN A 122 4.55 14.88 0.78
N VAL A 123 4.82 15.12 -0.50
CA VAL A 123 4.52 16.42 -1.12
C VAL A 123 3.01 16.61 -1.26
N ALA A 124 2.33 15.65 -1.89
CA ALA A 124 0.91 15.78 -2.24
C ALA A 124 0.00 15.97 -1.02
N ILE A 125 0.28 15.32 0.11
CA ILE A 125 -0.50 15.47 1.35
C ILE A 125 -0.19 16.80 2.03
N MET A 126 1.05 17.27 2.00
CA MET A 126 1.42 18.54 2.65
C MET A 126 0.82 19.75 1.92
N ASP A 127 0.64 19.63 0.61
CA ASP A 127 0.01 20.64 -0.26
C ASP A 127 -1.53 20.69 -0.17
N LEU A 128 -2.18 19.75 0.54
CA LEU A 128 -3.64 19.77 0.80
C LEU A 128 -4.04 20.93 1.71
#